data_AF-A0A9X8VB80-F1
#
_entry.id   AF-A0A9X8VB80-F1
#
_cell.length_a   1.000
_cell.length_b   1.000
_cell.length_c   1.000
_cell.angle_alpha   90.00
_cell.angle_beta   90.00
_cell.angle_gamma   90.00
#
_symmetry.space_group_name_H-M   'P 1'
#
loop_
_entity.id
_entity.type
_entity.pdbx_description
1 polymer ?
#
loop_
_entity_poly.entity_id
_entity_poly.type
_entity_poly.pdbx_seq_one_letter_code
_entity_poly.pdbx_strand_id
1 'polypeptide(L)'
;AALFLVASTVTLYYYSATLSKKGLYAIAGTQENYSWSIAKFSIKLAEFDTFVEQQSHAPQVDNDNLRLRFEILYSRFYVLETVSESTQPLYAEPGYPEVVKQMRLQMDRIDRL
;
A
#
# COMPACT_ATOMS: atom_id res chain seq x y z
N ALA A 1 -38.10 -18.97 30.47
CA ALA A 1 -37.57 -19.72 29.30
C ALA A 1 -37.52 -18.85 28.02
N ALA A 2 -38.64 -18.27 27.57
CA ALA A 2 -38.68 -17.47 26.33
C ALA A 2 -37.73 -16.25 26.32
N LEU A 3 -37.65 -15.49 27.41
CA LEU A 3 -36.74 -14.33 27.52
C LEU A 3 -35.25 -14.72 27.41
N PHE A 4 -34.87 -15.89 27.93
CA PHE A 4 -33.52 -16.41 27.79
C PHE A 4 -33.21 -16.75 26.33
N LEU A 5 -34.16 -17.37 25.61
CA LEU A 5 -33.97 -17.68 24.18
C LEU A 5 -33.84 -16.42 23.32
N VAL A 6 -34.63 -15.38 23.61
CA VAL A 6 -34.53 -14.08 22.92
C VAL A 6 -33.20 -13.41 23.22
N ALA A 7 -32.76 -13.37 24.50
CA ALA A 7 -31.47 -12.80 24.86
C ALA A 7 -30.30 -13.58 24.22
N SER A 8 -30.36 -14.91 24.18
CA SER A 8 -29.33 -15.76 23.55
C SER A 8 -29.27 -15.56 22.03
N THR A 9 -30.41 -15.47 21.35
CA THR A 9 -30.45 -15.26 19.89
C THR A 9 -29.95 -13.86 19.49
N VAL A 10 -30.31 -12.82 20.25
CA VAL A 10 -29.77 -11.46 20.05
C VAL A 10 -28.26 -11.44 20.29
N THR A 11 -27.79 -12.09 21.36
CA THR A 11 -26.35 -12.15 21.69
C THR A 11 -25.56 -12.88 20.60
N LEU A 12 -26.06 -14.02 20.10
CA LEU A 12 -25.45 -14.77 19.00
C LEU A 12 -25.46 -13.98 17.68
N TYR A 13 -26.52 -13.22 17.40
CA TYR A 13 -26.58 -12.35 16.22
C TYR A 13 -25.55 -11.22 16.28
N TYR A 14 -25.47 -10.51 17.41
CA TYR A 14 -24.46 -9.45 17.59
C TYR A 14 -23.03 -10.01 17.60
N TYR A 15 -22.82 -11.16 18.24
CA TYR A 15 -21.52 -11.81 18.28
C TYR A 15 -21.09 -12.24 16.87
N SER A 16 -21.97 -12.92 16.12
CA SER A 16 -21.67 -13.34 14.74
C SER A 16 -21.48 -12.17 13.78
N ALA A 17 -22.29 -11.11 13.87
CA ALA A 17 -22.14 -9.91 13.03
C ALA A 17 -20.83 -9.15 13.31
N THR A 18 -20.42 -9.08 14.58
CA THR A 18 -19.19 -8.38 14.99
C THR A 18 -17.94 -9.21 14.67
N LEU A 19 -18.01 -10.53 14.89
CA LEU A 19 -16.90 -11.46 14.64
C LEU A 19 -16.73 -11.76 13.14
N SER A 20 -17.80 -11.78 12.35
CA SER A 20 -17.70 -12.00 10.89
C SER A 20 -16.88 -10.90 10.23
N LYS A 21 -17.12 -9.62 10.59
CA LYS A 21 -16.36 -8.52 9.99
C LYS A 21 -14.94 -8.48 10.54
N LYS A 22 -14.76 -8.35 11.86
CA LYS A 22 -13.42 -8.19 12.47
C LYS A 22 -12.57 -9.46 12.41
N GLY A 23 -13.20 -10.63 12.49
CA GLY A 23 -12.54 -11.93 12.44
C GLY A 23 -12.08 -12.31 11.03
N LEU A 24 -12.85 -12.01 9.97
CA LEU A 24 -12.34 -12.22 8.60
C LEU A 24 -11.08 -11.40 8.34
N TYR A 25 -11.04 -10.12 8.75
CA TYR A 25 -9.87 -9.26 8.59
C TYR A 25 -8.67 -9.65 9.47
N ALA A 26 -8.91 -10.34 10.60
CA ALA A 26 -7.84 -10.79 11.51
C ALA A 26 -7.27 -12.17 11.16
N ILE A 27 -8.07 -13.06 10.54
CA ILE A 27 -7.70 -14.46 10.26
C ILE A 27 -7.03 -14.60 8.88
N ALA A 28 -7.32 -13.71 7.93
CA ALA A 28 -6.68 -13.69 6.60
C ALA A 28 -5.17 -13.32 6.62
N GLY A 29 -4.58 -13.20 7.81
CA GLY A 29 -3.29 -12.56 8.03
C GLY A 29 -3.42 -11.05 7.91
N THR A 30 -2.47 -10.30 8.46
CA THR A 30 -2.33 -8.90 8.08
C THR A 30 -2.04 -8.89 6.57
N GLN A 31 -3.08 -8.74 5.72
CA GLN A 31 -2.93 -8.19 4.36
C GLN A 31 -1.98 -7.00 4.57
N GLU A 32 -0.75 -7.12 4.07
CA GLU A 32 0.40 -6.30 4.50
C GLU A 32 -0.04 -4.88 4.83
N ASN A 33 0.10 -4.44 6.09
CA ASN A 33 -0.30 -3.10 6.53
C ASN A 33 0.17 -2.07 5.49
N TYR A 34 -0.70 -1.58 4.61
CA TYR A 34 -0.23 -0.89 3.41
C TYR A 34 0.37 0.48 3.72
N SER A 35 0.14 1.02 4.92
CA SER A 35 0.92 2.14 5.45
C SER A 35 2.42 1.79 5.53
N TRP A 36 2.73 0.52 5.84
CA TRP A 36 4.08 -0.03 5.75
C TRP A 36 4.55 -0.18 4.29
N SER A 37 3.67 -0.55 3.36
CA SER A 37 3.99 -0.61 1.93
C SER A 37 4.27 0.77 1.32
N ILE A 38 3.52 1.79 1.72
CA ILE A 38 3.79 3.22 1.44
C ILE A 38 5.15 3.62 1.99
N ALA A 39 5.43 3.34 3.27
CA ALA A 39 6.70 3.69 3.89
C ALA A 39 7.89 3.00 3.20
N LYS A 40 7.77 1.69 2.90
CA LYS A 40 8.76 0.93 2.13
C LYS A 40 8.98 1.55 0.75
N PHE A 41 7.91 1.96 0.07
CA PHE A 41 8.01 2.62 -1.23
C PHE A 41 8.75 3.96 -1.12
N SER A 42 8.39 4.81 -0.16
CA SER A 42 9.08 6.10 0.07
C SER A 42 10.57 5.93 0.37
N ILE A 43 10.96 4.89 1.12
CA ILE A 43 12.37 4.56 1.34
C ILE A 43 13.05 4.20 0.02
N LYS A 44 12.43 3.33 -0.80
CA LYS A 44 12.99 2.94 -2.11
C LYS A 44 13.07 4.08 -3.10
N LEU A 45 12.12 5.02 -3.07
CA LEU A 45 12.16 6.25 -3.85
C LEU A 45 13.36 7.11 -3.44
N ALA A 46 13.57 7.35 -2.15
CA ALA A 46 14.71 8.12 -1.66
C ALA A 46 16.07 7.45 -1.97
N GLU A 47 16.14 6.12 -1.87
CA GLU A 47 17.31 5.35 -2.30
C GLU A 47 17.57 5.52 -3.81
N PHE A 48 16.52 5.54 -4.63
CA PHE A 48 16.63 5.74 -6.07
C PHE A 48 17.09 7.17 -6.41
N ASP A 49 16.53 8.20 -5.79
CA ASP A 49 16.98 9.60 -5.96
C ASP A 49 18.47 9.75 -5.62
N THR A 50 18.89 9.14 -4.50
CA THR A 50 20.31 9.14 -4.10
C THR A 50 21.18 8.42 -5.15
N PHE A 51 20.68 7.33 -5.73
CA PHE A 51 21.39 6.59 -6.76
C PHE A 51 21.51 7.39 -8.07
N VAL A 52 20.45 8.09 -8.51
CA VAL A 52 20.49 8.98 -9.68
C VAL A 52 21.52 10.08 -9.48
N GLU A 53 21.54 10.72 -8.31
CA GLU A 53 22.54 11.75 -7.99
C GLU A 53 23.96 11.17 -8.07
N GLN A 54 24.21 10.01 -7.47
CA GLN A 54 25.51 9.34 -7.53
C GLN A 54 25.96 9.04 -8.97
N GLN A 55 25.04 8.59 -9.82
CA GLN A 55 25.32 8.32 -11.24
C GLN A 55 25.64 9.60 -12.01
N SER A 56 25.00 10.73 -11.68
CA SER A 56 25.27 12.02 -12.34
C SER A 56 26.70 12.54 -12.15
N HIS A 57 27.35 12.14 -11.05
CA HIS A 57 28.75 12.48 -10.73
C HIS A 57 29.73 11.34 -11.06
N ALA A 58 29.25 10.20 -11.60
CA ALA A 58 30.10 9.08 -11.92
C ALA A 58 30.90 9.34 -13.21
N PRO A 59 32.16 8.85 -13.32
CA PRO A 59 32.94 8.95 -14.56
C PRO A 59 32.27 8.28 -15.76
N GLN A 60 31.44 7.27 -15.50
CA GLN A 60 30.63 6.58 -16.48
C GLN A 60 29.28 6.22 -15.85
N VAL A 61 28.20 6.62 -16.51
CA VAL A 61 26.83 6.33 -16.08
C VAL A 61 26.46 4.89 -16.48
N ASP A 62 26.02 4.09 -15.51
CA ASP A 62 25.46 2.75 -15.72
C ASP A 62 23.95 2.86 -16.04
N ASN A 63 23.64 3.17 -17.29
CA ASN A 63 22.27 3.41 -17.76
C ASN A 63 21.37 2.17 -17.62
N ASP A 64 21.90 0.97 -17.79
CA ASP A 64 21.12 -0.27 -17.70
C ASP A 64 20.65 -0.51 -16.26
N ASN A 65 21.52 -0.29 -15.29
CA ASN A 65 21.20 -0.40 -13.87
C ASN A 65 20.23 0.70 -13.41
N LEU A 66 20.43 1.93 -13.89
CA LEU A 66 19.52 3.04 -13.63
C LEU A 66 18.11 2.75 -14.13
N ARG A 67 18.00 2.26 -15.37
CA ARG A 67 16.73 1.82 -15.95
C ARG A 67 16.09 0.68 -15.15
N LEU A 68 16.84 -0.37 -14.84
CA LEU A 68 16.32 -1.51 -14.10
C LEU A 68 15.76 -1.10 -12.73
N ARG A 69 16.48 -0.25 -11.99
CA ARG A 69 16.04 0.23 -10.68
C ARG A 69 14.80 1.11 -10.79
N PHE A 70 14.70 1.94 -11.83
CA PHE A 70 13.51 2.73 -12.11
C PHE A 70 12.31 1.83 -12.41
N GLU A 71 12.46 0.82 -13.28
CA GLU A 71 11.39 -0.13 -13.61
C GLU A 71 10.89 -0.90 -12.38
N ILE A 72 11.80 -1.31 -11.48
CA ILE A 72 11.43 -1.94 -10.20
C ILE A 72 10.64 -0.97 -9.31
N LEU A 73 11.07 0.28 -9.22
CA LEU A 73 10.38 1.31 -8.44
C LEU A 73 8.98 1.58 -9.00
N TYR A 74 8.87 1.74 -10.31
CA TYR A 74 7.61 1.94 -11.01
C TYR A 74 6.65 0.77 -10.83
N SER A 75 7.14 -0.48 -10.94
CA SER A 75 6.34 -1.68 -10.71
C SER A 75 5.73 -1.70 -9.30
N ARG A 76 6.51 -1.30 -8.28
CA ARG A 76 6.02 -1.20 -6.89
C ARG A 76 4.98 -0.10 -6.72
N PHE A 77 5.20 1.05 -7.34
CA PHE A 77 4.25 2.16 -7.32
C PHE A 77 2.91 1.74 -7.95
N TYR A 78 2.95 1.09 -9.11
CA TYR A 78 1.77 0.65 -9.86
C TYR A 78 0.84 -0.25 -9.02
N VAL A 79 1.40 -1.10 -8.16
CA VAL A 79 0.61 -1.93 -7.25
C VAL A 79 -0.16 -1.09 -6.22
N LEU A 80 0.45 -0.02 -5.70
CA LEU A 80 -0.20 0.88 -4.73
C LEU A 80 -1.24 1.79 -5.40
N GLU A 81 -0.96 2.21 -6.63
CA GLU A 81 -1.82 3.10 -7.39
C GLU A 81 -3.05 2.39 -7.97
N THR A 82 -2.92 1.12 -8.35
CA THR A 82 -4.02 0.40 -8.99
C THR A 82 -5.10 0.08 -7.97
N VAL A 83 -6.33 0.54 -8.23
CA VAL A 83 -7.51 0.11 -7.46
C VAL A 83 -7.81 -1.35 -7.82
N SER A 84 -7.61 -2.24 -6.85
CA SER A 84 -7.84 -3.68 -6.94
C SER A 84 -8.55 -4.16 -5.68
N GLU A 85 -9.01 -5.41 -5.64
CA GLU A 85 -9.60 -6.01 -4.43
C GLU A 85 -8.73 -5.81 -3.18
N SER A 86 -7.41 -5.85 -3.37
CA SER A 86 -6.43 -5.74 -2.29
C SER A 86 -6.14 -4.29 -1.84
N THR A 87 -6.30 -3.30 -2.73
CA THR A 87 -6.05 -1.88 -2.42
C THR A 87 -7.32 -1.09 -2.16
N GLN A 88 -8.48 -1.61 -2.55
CA GLN A 88 -9.79 -0.96 -2.39
C GLN A 88 -10.11 -0.53 -0.96
N PRO A 89 -9.82 -1.32 0.11
CA PRO A 89 -10.04 -0.88 1.48
C PRO A 89 -9.22 0.35 1.86
N LEU A 90 -8.02 0.51 1.29
CA LEU A 90 -7.11 1.61 1.59
C LEU A 90 -7.55 2.90 0.92
N TYR A 91 -8.07 2.81 -0.29
CA TYR A 91 -8.64 3.95 -0.98
C TYR A 91 -9.87 4.54 -0.25
N ALA A 92 -10.48 3.77 0.66
CA ALA A 92 -11.51 4.25 1.56
C ALA A 92 -10.95 4.92 2.83
N GLU A 93 -9.66 4.74 3.14
CA GLU A 93 -8.99 5.39 4.26
C GLU A 93 -8.68 6.86 3.94
N PRO A 94 -8.94 7.80 4.87
CA PRO A 94 -8.63 9.21 4.68
C PRO A 94 -7.14 9.44 4.40
N GLY A 95 -6.82 10.21 3.36
CA GLY A 95 -5.46 10.63 3.04
C GLY A 95 -4.67 9.66 2.15
N TYR A 96 -5.09 8.40 2.02
CA TYR A 96 -4.41 7.44 1.14
C TYR A 96 -4.43 7.86 -0.33
N PRO A 97 -5.56 8.29 -0.93
CA PRO A 97 -5.59 8.76 -2.31
C PRO A 97 -4.64 9.95 -2.55
N GLU A 98 -4.55 10.87 -1.58
CA GLU A 98 -3.66 12.03 -1.64
C GLU A 98 -2.19 11.61 -1.63
N VAL A 99 -1.82 10.65 -0.78
CA VAL A 99 -0.45 10.13 -0.71
C VAL A 99 -0.06 9.44 -2.02
N VAL A 100 -0.92 8.59 -2.57
CA VAL A 100 -0.68 7.94 -3.88
C VAL A 100 -0.53 8.98 -4.98
N LYS A 101 -1.35 10.03 -4.97
CA LYS A 101 -1.24 11.15 -5.93
C LYS A 101 0.11 11.87 -5.81
N GLN A 102 0.59 12.13 -4.60
CA GLN A 102 1.92 12.74 -4.40
C GLN A 102 3.04 11.82 -4.91
N MET A 103 2.95 10.52 -4.64
CA MET A 103 3.90 9.54 -5.17
C MET A 103 3.92 9.52 -6.69
N ARG A 104 2.75 9.61 -7.36
CA ARG A 104 2.68 9.72 -8.81
C ARG A 104 3.45 10.93 -9.33
N LEU A 105 3.23 12.10 -8.72
CA LEU A 105 3.92 13.33 -9.11
C LEU A 105 5.45 13.22 -8.93
N GLN A 106 5.91 12.51 -7.90
CA GLN A 106 7.33 12.23 -7.71
C GLN A 106 7.88 11.28 -8.79
N MET A 107 7.15 10.22 -9.13
CA MET A 107 7.52 9.31 -10.22
C MET A 107 7.57 10.03 -11.58
N ASP A 108 6.57 10.87 -11.88
CA ASP A 108 6.53 11.66 -13.12
C ASP A 108 7.68 12.67 -13.21
N ARG A 109 8.14 13.21 -12.07
CA ARG A 109 9.31 14.09 -12.04
C ARG A 109 10.58 13.32 -12.40
N ILE A 110 10.73 12.12 -11.84
CA ILE A 110 11.90 11.27 -12.07
C ILE A 110 11.97 10.76 -13.51
N ASP A 111 10.85 10.36 -14.09
CA ASP A 111 10.78 9.89 -15.48
C ASP A 111 11.22 10.95 -16.51
N ARG A 112 11.17 12.23 -16.12
CA ARG A 112 11.58 13.36 -16.96
C ARG A 112 13.04 13.79 -16.76
N LEU A 113 13.75 13.21 -15.79
CA LEU A 113 15.19 13.45 -15.57
C LEU A 113 16.02 12.63 -16.57
#